data_AF-U2J8Z8-F1
#
_entry.id   AF-U2J8Z8-F1
#
_cell.length_a   1.000
_cell.length_b   1.000
_cell.length_c   1.000
_cell.angle_alpha   90.00
_cell.angle_beta   90.00
_cell.angle_gamma   90.00
#
_symmetry.space_group_name_H-M   'P 1'
#
loop_
_entity.id
_entity.type
_entity.pdbx_description
1 polymer ?
#
loop_
_entity_poly.entity_id
_entity_poly.type
_entity_poly.pdbx_seq_one_letter_code
_entity_poly.pdbx_strand_id
1 'polypeptide(L)'
;MENKKIEIPHLNELCRAIFQQNKEKGFWNREINIGECLMLITGELGEALEADRKGRRVRFADFEETVEKAGYQLYEFAMDRHYKVLSQLFLDMVKDTLEDEIADAVIRLFDLAAALDIDLESHIWAKLMYNKGRAELHGKLY
;
A
#
# COMPACT_ATOMS: atom_id res chain seq x y z
N MET A 1 16.49 -27.63 -13.98
CA MET A 1 15.48 -26.55 -13.90
C MET A 1 15.80 -25.75 -12.66
N GLU A 2 16.24 -24.51 -12.80
CA GLU A 2 16.51 -23.65 -11.65
C GLU A 2 15.21 -23.46 -10.87
N ASN A 3 15.21 -23.88 -9.59
CA ASN A 3 14.24 -23.41 -8.63
C ASN A 3 14.48 -21.91 -8.47
N LYS A 4 13.82 -21.08 -9.30
CA LYS A 4 13.68 -19.65 -9.02
C LYS A 4 12.95 -19.55 -7.70
N LYS A 5 13.73 -19.39 -6.62
CA LYS A 5 13.24 -19.08 -5.28
C LYS A 5 12.37 -17.84 -5.47
N ILE A 6 11.07 -17.95 -5.18
CA ILE A 6 10.23 -16.76 -5.10
C ILE A 6 10.80 -16.00 -3.90
N GLU A 7 11.52 -14.92 -4.17
CA GLU A 7 11.94 -13.99 -3.14
C GLU A 7 10.70 -13.22 -2.73
N ILE A 8 10.21 -13.52 -1.53
CA ILE A 8 9.07 -12.79 -0.97
C ILE A 8 9.65 -11.56 -0.26
N PRO A 9 9.19 -10.36 -0.61
CA PRO A 9 9.60 -9.14 0.09
C PRO A 9 9.23 -9.27 1.56
N HIS A 10 9.99 -8.65 2.47
CA HIS A 10 9.77 -8.65 3.92
C HIS A 10 8.41 -8.01 4.33
N LEU A 11 7.28 -8.56 3.88
CA LEU A 11 5.95 -7.95 3.98
C LEU A 11 5.48 -7.96 5.42
N ASN A 12 5.76 -9.00 6.20
CA ASN A 12 5.37 -9.02 7.61
C ASN A 12 6.13 -7.95 8.40
N GLU A 13 7.38 -7.63 8.04
CA GLU A 13 8.11 -6.50 8.63
C GLU A 13 7.46 -5.16 8.27
N LEU A 14 7.08 -4.98 7.00
CA LEU A 14 6.36 -3.80 6.56
C LEU A 14 4.99 -3.65 7.25
N CYS A 15 4.22 -4.74 7.39
CA CYS A 15 2.93 -4.74 8.10
C CYS A 15 3.12 -4.28 9.55
N ARG A 16 4.14 -4.80 10.25
CA ARG A 16 4.46 -4.39 11.63
C ARG A 16 4.88 -2.93 11.71
N ALA A 17 5.67 -2.44 10.76
CA ALA A 17 6.09 -1.04 10.72
C ALA A 17 4.90 -0.09 10.52
N ILE A 18 4.00 -0.41 9.59
CA ILE A 18 2.75 0.34 9.34
C ILE A 18 1.88 0.34 10.60
N PHE A 19 1.64 -0.85 11.17
CA PHE A 19 0.82 -0.99 12.37
C PHE A 19 1.36 -0.20 13.55
N GLN A 20 2.67 -0.24 13.78
CA GLN A 20 3.31 0.52 14.86
C GLN A 20 3.11 2.04 14.67
N GLN A 21 3.28 2.57 13.46
CA GLN A 21 3.03 3.98 13.17
C GLN A 21 1.56 4.37 13.38
N ASN A 22 0.61 3.52 12.94
CA ASN A 22 -0.82 3.79 13.13
C ASN A 22 -1.25 3.69 14.60
N LYS A 23 -0.64 2.77 15.35
CA LYS A 23 -0.82 2.65 16.80
C LYS A 23 -0.33 3.89 17.54
N GLU A 24 0.84 4.42 17.17
CA GLU A 24 1.38 5.68 17.72
C GLU A 24 0.48 6.88 17.43
N LYS A 25 -0.19 6.89 16.26
CA LYS A 25 -1.21 7.88 15.90
C LYS A 25 -2.57 7.65 16.58
N GLY A 26 -2.72 6.59 17.37
CA GLY A 26 -3.90 6.31 18.18
C GLY A 26 -5.05 5.62 17.46
N PHE A 27 -4.86 5.13 16.23
CA PHE A 27 -5.91 4.41 15.48
C PHE A 27 -6.35 3.11 16.16
N TRP A 28 -5.50 2.54 17.00
CA TRP A 28 -5.71 1.27 17.71
C TRP A 28 -6.00 1.45 19.22
N ASN A 29 -6.36 2.66 19.67
CA ASN A 29 -6.67 2.95 21.08
C ASN A 29 -8.12 2.61 21.48
N ARG A 30 -8.88 1.94 20.62
CA ARG A 30 -10.27 1.57 20.82
C ARG A 30 -10.51 0.11 20.46
N GLU A 31 -11.67 -0.42 20.87
CA GLU A 31 -12.15 -1.70 20.38
C GLU A 31 -12.31 -1.66 18.85
N ILE A 32 -11.85 -2.71 18.20
CA ILE A 32 -11.74 -2.78 16.75
C ILE A 32 -12.92 -3.56 16.19
N ASN A 33 -13.60 -2.95 15.22
CA ASN A 33 -14.58 -3.62 14.40
C ASN A 33 -13.94 -4.05 13.07
N ILE A 34 -13.76 -5.35 12.87
CA ILE A 34 -13.15 -5.89 11.65
C ILE A 34 -13.96 -5.47 10.40
N GLY A 35 -15.29 -5.43 10.49
CA GLY A 35 -16.15 -5.01 9.39
C GLY A 35 -15.92 -3.54 8.99
N GLU A 36 -15.72 -2.65 9.96
CA GLU A 36 -15.36 -1.25 9.72
C GLU A 36 -14.01 -1.16 8.98
N CYS A 37 -12.98 -1.87 9.45
CA CYS A 37 -11.68 -1.89 8.81
C CYS A 37 -11.75 -2.41 7.37
N LEU A 38 -12.49 -3.49 7.12
CA LEU A 38 -12.70 -4.04 5.77
C LEU A 38 -13.44 -3.07 4.86
N MET A 39 -14.41 -2.33 5.40
CA MET A 39 -15.13 -1.32 4.62
C MET A 39 -14.28 -0.10 4.30
N LEU A 40 -13.38 0.31 5.20
CA LEU A 40 -12.40 1.36 4.90
C LEU A 40 -11.49 0.95 3.73
N ILE A 41 -10.95 -0.26 3.74
CA ILE A 41 -10.13 -0.79 2.63
C ILE A 41 -10.92 -0.81 1.33
N THR A 42 -12.19 -1.25 1.39
CA THR A 42 -13.08 -1.28 0.21
C THR A 42 -13.38 0.14 -0.29
N GLY A 43 -13.50 1.11 0.62
CA GLY A 43 -13.67 2.53 0.31
C GLY A 43 -12.53 3.06 -0.54
N GLU A 44 -11.28 2.80 -0.16
CA GLU A 44 -10.10 3.25 -0.94
C GLU A 44 -10.09 2.67 -2.35
N LEU A 45 -10.52 1.41 -2.53
CA LEU A 45 -10.68 0.83 -3.87
C LEU A 45 -11.80 1.51 -4.69
N GLY A 46 -12.82 2.04 -4.02
CA GLY A 46 -13.84 2.88 -4.65
C GLY A 46 -13.29 4.24 -5.06
N GLU A 47 -12.44 4.85 -4.24
CA GLU A 47 -11.75 6.11 -4.55
C GLU A 47 -10.77 5.94 -5.72
N ALA A 48 -10.05 4.82 -5.74
CA ALA A 48 -9.20 4.38 -6.85
C ALA A 48 -10.00 4.29 -8.16
N LEU A 49 -11.15 3.61 -8.16
CA LEU A 49 -12.04 3.52 -9.32
C LEU A 49 -12.50 4.91 -9.80
N GLU A 50 -12.87 5.79 -8.86
CA GLU A 50 -13.31 7.15 -9.17
C GLU A 50 -12.17 8.01 -9.73
N ALA A 51 -10.94 7.84 -9.23
CA ALA A 51 -9.75 8.49 -9.76
C ALA A 51 -9.46 8.04 -11.20
N ASP A 52 -9.52 6.74 -11.48
CA ASP A 52 -9.35 6.20 -12.84
C ASP A 52 -10.43 6.72 -13.79
N ARG A 53 -11.70 6.73 -13.37
CA ARG A 53 -12.82 7.30 -14.14
C ARG A 53 -12.62 8.77 -14.51
N LYS A 54 -11.95 9.53 -13.63
CA LYS A 54 -11.58 10.94 -13.85
C LYS A 54 -10.27 11.13 -14.59
N GLY A 55 -9.53 10.06 -14.91
CA GLY A 55 -8.21 10.11 -15.51
C GLY A 55 -7.13 10.67 -14.58
N ARG A 56 -7.34 10.65 -13.26
CA ARG A 56 -6.36 11.11 -12.26
C ARG A 56 -5.30 10.04 -12.06
N ARG A 57 -4.16 10.21 -12.72
CA ARG A 57 -3.05 9.28 -12.74
C ARG A 57 -1.75 10.05 -12.56
N VAL A 58 -0.78 9.45 -11.89
CA VAL A 58 0.57 10.00 -11.77
C VAL A 58 1.60 8.91 -12.04
N ARG A 59 2.67 9.25 -12.75
CA ARG A 59 3.86 8.41 -12.77
C ARG A 59 4.74 8.83 -11.61
N PHE A 60 5.13 7.86 -10.78
CA PHE A 60 5.97 8.16 -9.63
C PHE A 60 7.28 8.87 -10.01
N ALA A 61 7.86 8.54 -11.16
CA ALA A 61 9.04 9.21 -11.69
C ALA A 61 8.86 10.72 -11.94
N ASP A 62 7.66 11.17 -12.33
CA ASP A 62 7.38 12.60 -12.54
C ASP A 62 7.33 13.35 -11.19
N PHE A 63 6.82 12.68 -10.15
CA PHE A 63 6.86 13.19 -8.78
C PHE A 63 8.30 13.26 -8.24
N GLU A 64 9.09 12.19 -8.41
CA GLU A 64 10.51 12.15 -8.04
C GLU A 64 11.31 13.27 -8.72
N GLU A 65 11.15 13.46 -10.03
CA GLU A 65 11.84 14.52 -10.78
C GLU A 65 11.44 15.92 -10.26
N THR A 66 10.18 16.11 -9.86
CA THR A 66 9.71 17.38 -9.30
C THR A 66 10.29 17.65 -7.92
N VAL A 67 10.39 16.63 -7.08
CA VAL A 67 11.04 16.68 -5.77
C VAL A 67 12.53 17.05 -5.91
N GLU A 68 13.24 16.42 -6.84
CA GLU A 68 14.65 16.70 -7.13
C GLU A 68 14.85 18.13 -7.66
N LYS A 69 14.01 18.58 -8.58
CA LYS A 69 14.03 19.96 -9.11
C LYS A 69 13.77 21.01 -8.04
N ALA A 70 12.99 20.67 -7.02
CA ALA A 70 12.76 21.53 -5.85
C ALA A 70 13.94 21.55 -4.87
N GLY A 71 14.99 20.74 -5.12
CA GLY A 71 16.20 20.66 -4.31
C GLY A 71 16.09 19.71 -3.12
N TYR A 72 15.17 18.75 -3.15
CA TYR A 72 14.94 17.76 -2.09
C TYR A 72 15.16 16.33 -2.61
N GLN A 73 15.32 15.38 -1.69
CA GLN A 73 15.43 13.95 -1.98
C GLN A 73 14.48 13.17 -1.06
N LEU A 74 13.82 12.14 -1.60
CA LEU A 74 12.79 11.37 -0.87
C LEU A 74 13.33 10.62 0.36
N TYR A 75 14.64 10.38 0.44
CA TYR A 75 15.28 9.71 1.59
C TYR A 75 15.70 10.69 2.71
N GLU A 76 15.59 12.00 2.51
CA GLU A 76 15.94 13.01 3.51
C GLU A 76 14.68 13.54 4.23
N PHE A 77 14.02 12.69 5.03
CA PHE A 77 12.96 13.14 5.94
C PHE A 77 13.55 13.87 7.17
N ALA A 78 14.14 15.05 6.94
CA ALA A 78 14.50 15.97 8.03
C ALA A 78 13.26 16.80 8.43
N MET A 79 12.90 16.73 9.72
CA MET A 79 11.59 17.11 10.28
C MET A 79 11.17 18.60 10.22
N ASP A 80 11.99 19.53 9.73
CA ASP A 80 11.73 20.96 9.99
C ASP A 80 11.09 21.73 8.83
N ARG A 81 11.72 21.76 7.65
CA ARG A 81 11.21 22.48 6.46
C ARG A 81 11.04 21.59 5.23
N HIS A 82 11.82 20.50 5.13
CA HIS A 82 11.77 19.57 4.01
C HIS A 82 10.41 18.84 3.99
N TYR A 83 9.91 18.46 5.16
CA TYR A 83 8.63 17.78 5.30
C TYR A 83 7.46 18.57 4.70
N LYS A 84 7.34 19.88 4.95
CA LYS A 84 6.22 20.69 4.44
C LYS A 84 6.19 20.78 2.91
N VAL A 85 7.35 20.95 2.28
CA VAL A 85 7.43 21.06 0.81
C VAL A 85 7.12 19.71 0.17
N LEU A 86 7.71 18.63 0.67
CA LEU A 86 7.43 17.28 0.18
C LEU A 86 5.95 16.91 0.36
N SER A 87 5.35 17.21 1.52
CA SER A 87 3.92 17.01 1.74
C SER A 87 3.07 17.81 0.75
N GLN A 88 3.41 19.06 0.47
CA GLN A 88 2.67 19.87 -0.49
C GLN A 88 2.79 19.31 -1.91
N LEU A 89 3.99 18.92 -2.34
CA LEU A 89 4.20 18.29 -3.65
C LEU A 89 3.41 16.98 -3.79
N PHE A 90 3.36 16.18 -2.73
CA PHE A 90 2.54 14.97 -2.70
C PHE A 90 1.06 15.31 -2.85
N LEU A 91 0.55 16.28 -2.08
CA LEU A 91 -0.85 16.72 -2.17
C LEU A 91 -1.21 17.25 -3.56
N ASP A 92 -0.29 17.95 -4.22
CA ASP A 92 -0.54 18.58 -5.51
C ASP A 92 -0.46 17.58 -6.69
N MET A 93 0.40 16.57 -6.58
CA MET A 93 0.73 15.68 -7.71
C MET A 93 0.23 14.25 -7.56
N VAL A 94 0.16 13.75 -6.32
CA VAL A 94 -0.05 12.32 -6.03
C VAL A 94 -1.39 12.08 -5.37
N LYS A 95 -1.81 12.93 -4.43
CA LYS A 95 -3.07 12.73 -3.72
C LYS A 95 -4.26 12.65 -4.69
N ASP A 96 -5.20 11.75 -4.39
CA ASP A 96 -6.43 11.50 -5.16
C ASP A 96 -6.21 10.90 -6.56
N THR A 97 -5.00 10.40 -6.83
CA THR A 97 -4.68 9.63 -8.04
C THR A 97 -4.97 8.14 -7.84
N LEU A 98 -5.14 7.40 -8.93
CA LEU A 98 -5.33 5.94 -8.84
C LEU A 98 -4.21 5.27 -8.03
N GLU A 99 -2.97 5.69 -8.27
CA GLU A 99 -1.79 5.12 -7.63
C GLU A 99 -1.77 5.36 -6.11
N ASP A 100 -2.20 6.54 -5.66
CA ASP A 100 -2.36 6.92 -4.25
C ASP A 100 -3.40 6.04 -3.55
N GLU A 101 -4.61 5.96 -4.12
CA GLU A 101 -5.71 5.22 -3.49
C GLU A 101 -5.47 3.70 -3.43
N ILE A 102 -4.74 3.15 -4.42
CA ILE A 102 -4.26 1.76 -4.36
C ILE A 102 -3.26 1.59 -3.21
N ALA A 103 -2.34 2.55 -3.03
CA ALA A 103 -1.38 2.49 -1.92
C ALA A 103 -2.08 2.59 -0.57
N ASP A 104 -3.08 3.46 -0.41
CA ASP A 104 -3.88 3.59 0.80
C ASP A 104 -4.64 2.28 1.12
N ALA A 105 -5.23 1.63 0.11
CA ALA A 105 -5.85 0.31 0.28
C ALA A 105 -4.86 -0.75 0.79
N VAL A 106 -3.63 -0.78 0.24
CA VAL A 106 -2.57 -1.70 0.66
C VAL A 106 -2.12 -1.41 2.09
N ILE A 107 -1.88 -0.15 2.44
CA ILE A 107 -1.46 0.28 3.78
C ILE A 107 -2.49 -0.17 4.81
N ARG A 108 -3.78 0.06 4.56
CA ARG A 108 -4.86 -0.38 5.47
C ARG A 108 -4.95 -1.90 5.58
N LEU A 109 -4.77 -2.63 4.48
CA LEU A 109 -4.77 -4.09 4.50
C LEU A 109 -3.60 -4.63 5.35
N PHE A 110 -2.42 -4.03 5.22
CA PHE A 110 -1.23 -4.44 5.97
C PHE A 110 -1.31 -4.07 7.45
N ASP A 111 -1.85 -2.89 7.77
CA ASP A 111 -2.18 -2.48 9.13
C ASP A 111 -3.11 -3.49 9.81
N LEU A 112 -4.22 -3.85 9.14
CA LEU A 112 -5.16 -4.84 9.65
C LEU A 112 -4.55 -6.23 9.79
N ALA A 113 -3.72 -6.66 8.83
CA ALA A 113 -3.05 -7.96 8.90
C ALA A 113 -2.13 -8.07 10.13
N ALA A 114 -1.31 -7.05 10.38
CA ALA A 114 -0.47 -7.02 11.58
C ALA A 114 -1.28 -6.92 12.88
N ALA A 115 -2.35 -6.13 12.90
CA ALA A 115 -3.20 -6.00 14.08
C ALA A 115 -3.91 -7.32 14.46
N LEU A 116 -4.20 -8.16 13.48
CA LEU A 116 -4.80 -9.49 13.67
C LEU A 116 -3.77 -10.62 13.80
N ASP A 117 -2.47 -10.29 13.87
CA ASP A 117 -1.36 -11.25 13.94
C ASP A 117 -1.37 -12.27 12.78
N ILE A 118 -1.74 -11.82 11.57
CA ILE A 118 -1.78 -12.65 10.37
C ILE A 118 -0.39 -12.70 9.74
N ASP A 119 0.16 -13.90 9.59
CA ASP A 119 1.36 -14.16 8.78
C ASP A 119 1.04 -14.11 7.29
N LEU A 120 0.98 -12.87 6.77
CA LEU A 120 0.54 -12.59 5.41
C LEU A 120 1.50 -13.19 4.36
N GLU A 121 2.82 -13.15 4.61
CA GLU A 121 3.81 -13.76 3.71
C GLU A 121 3.60 -15.26 3.55
N SER A 122 3.46 -15.99 4.66
CA SER A 122 3.25 -17.44 4.62
C SER A 122 1.95 -17.80 3.91
N HIS A 123 0.87 -17.06 4.17
CA HIS A 123 -0.41 -17.25 3.47
C HIS A 123 -0.31 -16.98 1.97
N ILE A 124 0.40 -15.92 1.55
CA ILE A 124 0.65 -15.64 0.14
C ILE A 124 1.48 -16.75 -0.50
N TRP A 125 2.54 -17.21 0.16
CA TRP A 125 3.40 -18.28 -0.35
C TRP A 125 2.59 -19.57 -0.57
N ALA A 126 1.81 -19.99 0.43
CA ALA A 126 0.94 -21.15 0.32
C ALA A 126 -0.06 -20.99 -0.83
N LYS A 127 -0.62 -19.80 -1.02
CA LYS A 127 -1.56 -19.51 -2.12
C LYS A 127 -0.90 -19.58 -3.49
N LEU A 128 0.31 -19.03 -3.64
CA LEU A 128 1.06 -19.09 -4.89
C LEU A 128 1.45 -20.52 -5.25
N MET A 129 1.87 -21.32 -4.26
CA MET A 129 2.18 -22.74 -4.47
C MET A 129 0.95 -23.53 -4.88
N TYR A 130 -0.19 -23.30 -4.24
CA TYR A 130 -1.47 -23.88 -4.67
C TYR A 130 -1.84 -23.47 -6.10
N ASN A 131 -1.70 -22.19 -6.45
CA ASN A 131 -2.06 -21.68 -7.78
C ASN A 131 -1.17 -22.23 -8.92
N LYS A 132 0.10 -22.57 -8.66
CA LYS A 132 0.99 -23.23 -9.64
C LYS A 132 0.47 -24.59 -10.10
N GLY A 133 -0.29 -25.28 -9.26
CA GLY A 133 -0.89 -26.58 -9.59
C GLY A 133 -2.24 -26.48 -10.31
N ARG A 134 -2.75 -25.26 -10.58
CA ARG A 134 -4.08 -25.07 -11.16
C ARG A 134 -4.04 -24.96 -12.67
N ALA A 135 -5.11 -25.41 -13.31
CA ALA A 135 -5.38 -25.12 -14.70
C ALA A 135 -5.43 -23.60 -14.94
N GLU A 136 -5.09 -23.19 -16.17
CA GLU A 136 -5.10 -21.81 -16.63
C GLU A 136 -6.47 -21.15 -16.37
N LEU A 137 -6.44 -19.87 -15.96
CA LEU A 137 -7.62 -19.11 -15.51
C LEU A 137 -8.48 -19.83 -14.48
N HIS A 138 -7.93 -20.80 -13.75
CA HIS A 138 -8.71 -21.49 -12.73
C HIS A 138 -9.93 -22.25 -13.28
N GLY A 139 -9.95 -22.52 -14.60
CA GLY A 139 -11.11 -23.05 -15.34
C GLY A 139 -12.17 -22.00 -15.69
N LYS A 140 -11.90 -20.71 -15.49
CA LYS A 140 -12.77 -19.60 -15.86
C LYS A 140 -12.48 -19.14 -17.29
N LEU A 141 -13.46 -18.49 -17.91
CA LEU A 141 -13.36 -17.95 -19.27
C LEU A 141 -12.67 -16.57 -19.31
N TYR A 142 -12.64 -15.88 -18.18
CA TYR A 142 -11.98 -14.59 -17.92
C TYR A 142 -11.81 -14.40 -16.41
#